data_AF-A0A7C0U2E9-F1
#
_entry.id   AF-A0A7C0U2E9-F1
#
_cell.length_a   1.000
_cell.length_b   1.000
_cell.length_c   1.000
_cell.angle_alpha   90.00
_cell.angle_beta   90.00
_cell.angle_gamma   90.00
#
_symmetry.space_group_name_H-M   'P 1'
#
loop_
_entity.id
_entity.type
_entity.pdbx_description
1 polymer ?
#
loop_
_entity_poly.entity_id
_entity_poly.type
_entity_poly.pdbx_seq_one_letter_code
_entity_poly.pdbx_strand_id
1 'polypeptide(L)'
;MEFVLRKQKIKLTKKDLINIFKEKQIKAGRGKKYFVIINSKKIPVKDALYHVLRKKQYDFSLLDFTTADAIRIFKKLGLKVIHEQEMKGERLLKYAGILSIGGNALEDEKKLYT
;
A
#
# COMPACT_ATOMS: atom_id res chain seq x y z
N MET A 1 6.58 -1.57 -12.08
CA MET A 1 5.89 -0.46 -12.77
C MET A 1 6.72 0.79 -12.60
N GLU A 2 6.80 1.66 -13.62
CA GLU A 2 7.55 2.92 -13.57
C GLU A 2 6.61 4.08 -13.23
N PHE A 3 7.05 4.98 -12.34
CA PHE A 3 6.34 6.21 -12.00
C PHE A 3 7.31 7.38 -12.08
N VAL A 4 6.78 8.58 -12.32
CA VAL A 4 7.56 9.82 -12.27
C VAL A 4 7.17 10.57 -11.02
N LEU A 5 8.14 10.85 -10.16
CA LEU A 5 7.99 11.64 -8.94
C LEU A 5 9.05 12.75 -8.98
N ARG A 6 8.62 14.02 -8.99
CA ARG A 6 9.51 15.19 -9.14
C ARG A 6 10.59 15.04 -10.23
N LYS A 7 10.16 14.67 -11.44
CA LYS A 7 11.05 14.47 -12.61
C LYS A 7 12.03 13.29 -12.50
N GLN A 8 12.05 12.55 -11.40
CA GLN A 8 12.81 11.31 -11.28
C GLN A 8 11.92 10.09 -11.59
N LYS A 9 12.48 9.12 -12.31
CA LYS A 9 11.83 7.85 -12.61
C LYS A 9 12.07 6.87 -11.47
N ILE A 10 10.99 6.43 -10.83
CA ILE A 10 11.02 5.42 -9.77
C ILE A 10 10.41 4.12 -10.30
N LYS A 11 11.06 2.99 -10.02
CA LYS A 11 10.51 1.66 -10.35
C LYS A 11 10.06 0.99 -9.06
N LEU A 12 8.75 0.77 -8.95
CA LEU A 12 8.12 0.12 -7.81
C LEU A 12 7.32 -1.10 -8.26
N THR A 13 7.39 -2.16 -7.46
CA THR A 13 6.56 -3.35 -7.63
C THR A 13 5.77 -3.64 -6.36
N LYS A 14 4.68 -4.41 -6.49
CA LYS A 14 3.88 -4.86 -5.35
C LYS A 14 4.70 -5.68 -4.35
N LYS A 15 5.67 -6.48 -4.84
CA LYS A 15 6.56 -7.30 -3.99
C LYS A 15 7.44 -6.44 -3.08
N ASP A 16 7.96 -5.32 -3.60
CA ASP A 16 8.78 -4.38 -2.83
C ASP A 16 8.00 -3.85 -1.61
N LEU A 17 6.74 -3.48 -1.83
CA LEU A 17 5.84 -3.03 -0.78
C LEU A 17 5.69 -4.10 0.29
N ILE A 18 5.27 -5.31 -0.09
CA ILE A 18 5.01 -6.41 0.86
C ILE A 18 6.25 -6.72 1.70
N ASN A 19 7.44 -6.75 1.10
CA ASN A 19 8.68 -7.06 1.81
C ASN A 19 9.05 -5.96 2.82
N ILE A 20 8.91 -4.68 2.46
CA ILE A 20 9.25 -3.55 3.33
C ILE A 20 8.34 -3.51 4.57
N PHE A 21 7.06 -3.89 4.42
CA PHE A 21 6.10 -3.90 5.51
C PHE A 21 6.02 -5.22 6.30
N LYS A 22 6.74 -6.27 5.87
CA LYS A 22 7.00 -7.46 6.70
C LYS A 22 7.99 -7.15 7.83
N GLU A 23 9.02 -6.34 7.53
CA GLU A 23 10.18 -6.15 8.42
C GLU A 23 10.01 -5.02 9.46
N LYS A 24 9.06 -4.09 9.30
CA LYS A 24 8.94 -2.92 10.19
C LYS A 24 7.54 -2.68 10.72
N GLN A 25 7.48 -2.42 12.03
CA GLN A 25 6.36 -1.71 12.64
C GLN A 25 6.53 -0.21 12.35
N ILE A 26 5.81 0.29 11.34
CA ILE A 26 5.77 1.73 11.08
C ILE A 26 4.76 2.34 12.03
N LYS A 27 5.25 3.15 12.98
CA LYS A 27 4.38 3.92 13.87
C LYS A 27 3.65 4.97 13.05
N ALA A 28 2.32 4.92 13.06
CA ALA A 28 1.51 5.94 12.42
C ALA A 28 1.68 7.27 13.18
N GLY A 29 2.08 8.34 12.48
CA GLY A 29 2.04 9.69 13.03
C GLY A 29 0.59 10.16 13.25
N ARG A 30 0.37 11.02 14.24
CA ARG A 30 -0.96 11.60 14.55
C ARG A 30 -1.48 12.46 13.39
N GLY A 31 -2.80 12.48 13.18
CA GLY A 31 -3.49 13.41 12.27
C GLY A 31 -3.57 13.02 10.79
N LYS A 32 -3.24 11.78 10.42
CA LYS A 32 -3.29 11.33 9.01
C LYS A 32 -4.65 10.74 8.66
N LYS A 33 -5.20 11.12 7.51
CA LYS A 33 -6.55 10.69 7.08
C LYS A 33 -6.57 9.54 6.08
N TYR A 34 -5.47 9.30 5.36
CA TYR A 34 -5.39 8.27 4.31
C TYR A 34 -4.39 7.18 4.67
N PHE A 35 -4.81 5.94 4.51
CA PHE A 35 -4.03 4.78 4.88
C PHE A 35 -4.06 3.72 3.77
N VAL A 36 -2.96 2.99 3.64
CA VAL A 36 -2.87 1.77 2.83
C VAL A 36 -2.92 0.58 3.79
N ILE A 37 -3.62 -0.48 3.39
CA ILE A 37 -3.68 -1.72 4.15
C ILE A 37 -2.69 -2.70 3.53
N ILE A 38 -1.71 -3.15 4.32
CA ILE A 38 -0.70 -4.12 3.88
C ILE A 38 -0.51 -5.11 5.02
N ASN A 39 -0.65 -6.42 4.74
CA ASN A 39 -0.58 -7.49 5.74
C ASN A 39 -1.45 -7.22 6.99
N SER A 40 -2.71 -6.81 6.77
CA SER A 40 -3.66 -6.41 7.83
C SER A 40 -3.23 -5.22 8.69
N LYS A 41 -2.13 -4.54 8.36
CA LYS A 41 -1.66 -3.34 9.07
C LYS A 41 -2.09 -2.08 8.32
N LYS A 42 -2.57 -1.11 9.09
CA LYS A 42 -2.94 0.23 8.63
C LYS A 42 -1.70 1.12 8.65
N ILE A 43 -1.30 1.62 7.50
CA ILE A 43 -0.08 2.44 7.38
C ILE A 43 -0.44 3.73 6.63
N PRO A 44 -0.08 4.91 7.13
CA PRO A 44 -0.37 6.14 6.41
C PRO A 44 0.32 6.16 5.04
N VAL A 45 -0.41 6.58 4.00
CA VAL A 45 0.07 6.46 2.62
C VAL A 45 1.40 7.19 2.37
N LYS A 46 1.59 8.40 2.93
CA LYS A 46 2.86 9.12 2.74
C LYS A 46 4.04 8.42 3.41
N ASP A 47 3.85 7.88 4.61
CA ASP A 47 4.91 7.16 5.33
C ASP A 47 5.24 5.86 4.61
N ALA A 48 4.21 5.15 4.17
CA ALA A 48 4.37 3.93 3.39
C ALA A 48 5.25 4.20 2.15
N LEU A 49 4.92 5.22 1.36
CA LEU A 49 5.70 5.54 0.16
C LEU A 49 7.12 5.98 0.51
N TYR A 50 7.29 6.82 1.53
CA TYR A 50 8.59 7.28 2.00
C TYR A 50 9.51 6.10 2.37
N HIS A 51 9.02 5.15 3.17
CA HIS A 51 9.80 3.99 3.58
C HIS A 51 10.19 3.10 2.40
N VAL A 52 9.28 2.96 1.43
CA VAL A 52 9.52 2.17 0.23
C VAL A 52 10.61 2.81 -0.63
N LEU A 53 10.53 4.13 -0.84
CA LEU A 53 11.53 4.89 -1.59
C LEU A 53 12.90 4.85 -0.90
N ARG A 54 12.96 5.03 0.42
CA ARG A 54 14.19 4.94 1.21
C ARG A 54 14.86 3.57 1.12
N LYS A 55 14.09 2.47 1.23
CA LYS A 55 14.65 1.11 1.11
C LYS A 55 15.18 0.84 -0.30
N LYS A 56 14.58 1.46 -1.32
CA LYS A 56 15.05 1.42 -2.71
C LYS A 56 16.19 2.41 -3.00
N GLN A 57 16.74 3.06 -1.97
CA GLN A 57 17.84 4.02 -2.07
C GLN A 57 17.51 5.25 -2.93
N TYR A 58 16.22 5.59 -3.07
CA TYR A 58 15.82 6.87 -3.64
C TYR A 58 15.89 7.97 -2.57
N ASP A 59 16.51 9.09 -2.92
CA ASP A 59 16.67 10.23 -2.02
C ASP A 59 15.46 11.18 -2.12
N PHE A 60 14.37 10.77 -1.48
CA PHE A 60 13.17 11.60 -1.33
C PHE A 60 12.88 11.83 0.15
N SER A 61 12.51 13.06 0.48
CA SER A 61 11.89 13.47 1.73
C SER A 61 10.37 13.35 1.69
N LEU A 62 9.71 13.40 2.85
CA LEU A 62 8.25 13.44 2.94
C LEU A 62 7.61 14.69 2.32
N LEU A 63 8.39 15.76 2.13
CA LEU A 63 7.93 16.99 1.47
C LEU A 63 7.97 16.84 -0.06
N ASP A 64 8.63 15.80 -0.57
CA ASP A 64 8.86 15.65 -2.00
C ASP A 64 7.65 15.16 -2.80
N PHE A 65 6.60 14.73 -2.12
CA PHE A 65 5.39 14.24 -2.75
C PHE A 65 4.16 14.52 -1.91
N THR A 66 3.03 14.55 -2.57
CA THR A 66 1.74 14.77 -1.93
C THR A 66 1.12 13.48 -1.45
N THR A 67 0.11 13.60 -0.59
CA THR A 67 -0.75 12.46 -0.24
C THR A 67 -1.41 11.87 -1.50
N ALA A 68 -1.85 12.72 -2.43
CA ALA A 68 -2.49 12.30 -3.68
C ALA A 68 -1.54 11.49 -4.58
N ASP A 69 -0.26 11.87 -4.65
CA ASP A 69 0.75 11.09 -5.38
C ASP A 69 0.89 9.68 -4.81
N ALA A 70 0.99 9.57 -3.48
CA ALA A 70 1.07 8.29 -2.81
C ALA A 70 -0.17 7.42 -3.07
N ILE A 71 -1.36 8.01 -2.98
CA ILE A 71 -2.62 7.32 -3.28
C ILE A 71 -2.63 6.81 -4.72
N ARG A 72 -2.25 7.67 -5.68
CA ARG A 72 -2.21 7.33 -7.11
C ARG A 72 -1.26 6.17 -7.39
N ILE A 73 -0.06 6.21 -6.79
CA ILE A 73 0.94 5.15 -6.93
C ILE A 73 0.41 3.83 -6.35
N PHE A 74 -0.14 3.84 -5.14
CA PHE A 74 -0.67 2.63 -4.52
C PHE A 74 -1.86 2.04 -5.26
N LYS A 75 -2.81 2.87 -5.72
CA LYS A 75 -3.93 2.42 -6.55
C LYS A 75 -3.44 1.77 -7.85
N LYS A 76 -2.46 2.39 -8.53
CA LYS A 76 -1.84 1.81 -9.74
C LYS A 76 -1.10 0.50 -9.48
N LEU A 77 -0.57 0.30 -8.27
CA LEU A 77 0.05 -0.95 -7.84
C LEU A 77 -0.98 -2.00 -7.36
N GLY A 78 -2.28 -1.70 -7.46
CA GLY A 78 -3.36 -2.59 -7.05
C GLY A 78 -3.52 -2.70 -5.53
N LEU A 79 -3.03 -1.71 -4.77
CA LEU A 79 -3.23 -1.66 -3.32
C LEU A 79 -4.46 -0.83 -2.96
N LYS A 80 -5.20 -1.33 -1.96
CA LYS A 80 -6.37 -0.63 -1.42
C LYS A 80 -5.93 0.49 -0.48
N VAL A 81 -6.42 1.69 -0.77
CA VAL A 81 -6.27 2.89 0.05
C VAL A 81 -7.63 3.20 0.66
N ILE A 82 -7.63 3.55 1.94
CA ILE A 82 -8.82 3.85 2.74
C ILE A 82 -8.70 5.23 3.39
N HIS A 83 -9.84 5.91 3.50
CA HIS A 83 -9.94 7.14 4.27
C HIS A 83 -10.44 6.85 5.69
N GLU A 84 -9.99 7.62 6.67
CA GLU A 84 -10.33 7.43 8.09
C GLU A 84 -11.84 7.46 8.36
N GLN A 85 -12.59 8.29 7.62
CA GLN A 85 -14.05 8.36 7.75
C GLN A 85 -14.75 7.08 7.24
N GLU A 86 -14.22 6.43 6.21
CA GLU A 86 -14.77 5.17 5.67
C GLU A 86 -14.58 4.01 6.66
N MET A 87 -13.61 4.11 7.59
CA MET A 87 -13.36 3.07 8.59
C MET A 87 -14.39 3.02 9.72
N LYS A 88 -15.12 4.12 10.00
CA LYS A 88 -16.12 4.14 11.08
C LYS A 88 -17.38 3.33 10.73
N GLY A 89 -17.70 3.19 9.44
CA GLY A 89 -18.93 2.53 8.99
C GLY A 89 -18.77 1.04 8.65
N GLU A 90 -17.62 0.62 8.12
CA GLU A 90 -17.45 -0.73 7.58
C GLU A 90 -16.26 -1.48 8.18
N ARG A 91 -16.60 -2.32 9.15
CA ARG A 91 -15.82 -3.39 9.77
C ARG A 91 -14.61 -3.86 8.94
N LEU A 92 -13.44 -3.81 9.59
CA LEU A 92 -12.15 -4.40 9.20
C LEU A 92 -12.22 -5.87 8.71
N LEU A 93 -13.34 -6.57 8.93
CA LEU A 93 -13.64 -7.94 8.50
C LEU A 93 -13.66 -8.14 6.98
N LYS A 94 -14.05 -7.14 6.17
CA LYS A 94 -14.03 -7.26 4.69
C LYS A 94 -12.60 -7.41 4.11
N TYR A 95 -11.56 -7.21 4.93
CA TYR A 95 -10.17 -7.12 4.47
C TYR A 95 -9.35 -8.39 4.72
N ALA A 96 -9.88 -9.38 5.44
CA ALA A 96 -9.23 -10.67 5.64
C ALA A 96 -9.14 -11.48 4.33
N GLY A 97 -10.14 -11.39 3.44
CA GLY A 97 -10.16 -12.11 2.15
C GLY A 97 -9.34 -11.47 1.02
N ILE A 98 -8.92 -10.20 1.17
CA ILE A 98 -8.25 -9.45 0.08
C ILE A 98 -6.72 -9.69 0.07
N LEU A 99 -6.16 -10.26 1.14
CA LEU A 99 -4.75 -10.62 1.22
C LEU A 99 -4.36 -11.85 0.38
N SER A 100 -5.35 -12.59 -0.14
CA SER A 100 -5.14 -13.71 -1.08
C SER A 100 -4.86 -13.27 -2.53
N ILE A 101 -4.66 -11.97 -2.79
CA ILE A 101 -4.41 -11.47 -4.16
C ILE A 101 -2.91 -11.55 -4.49
N GLY A 102 -2.45 -12.79 -4.48
CA GLY A 102 -1.25 -13.31 -5.11
C GLY A 102 -1.52 -14.63 -5.85
N GLY A 103 -2.79 -15.04 -5.99
CA GLY A 103 -3.24 -16.13 -6.85
C GLY A 103 -4.38 -15.65 -7.74
N ASN A 104 -4.48 -16.20 -8.95
CA ASN A 104 -5.64 -16.05 -9.82
C ASN A 104 -6.91 -16.44 -9.05
N ALA A 105 -7.68 -15.47 -8.58
CA ALA A 105 -8.94 -15.72 -7.86
C ALA A 105 -10.03 -16.35 -8.75
N LEU A 106 -9.79 -16.49 -10.06
CA LEU A 106 -10.65 -17.20 -11.01
C LEU A 106 -10.22 -18.65 -11.26
N GLU A 107 -9.04 -19.09 -10.82
CA GLU A 107 -8.58 -20.49 -11.00
C GLU A 107 -8.74 -21.35 -9.74
N ASP A 108 -8.79 -20.77 -8.54
CA ASP A 108 -8.89 -21.55 -7.28
C ASP A 108 -10.31 -22.00 -6.92
N GLU A 109 -11.36 -21.46 -7.54
CA GLU A 109 -12.74 -21.93 -7.30
C GLU A 109 -12.98 -23.33 -7.88
N LYS A 110 -12.14 -23.78 -8.82
CA LYS A 110 -12.22 -25.12 -9.43
C LYS A 110 -11.55 -26.24 -8.63
N LYS A 111 -10.84 -25.95 -7.53
CA LYS A 111 -10.16 -26.98 -6.72
C LYS A 111 -10.82 -27.28 -5.37
N LEU A 112 -11.88 -26.57 -5.00
CA LEU A 112 -12.64 -26.83 -3.78
C LEU A 112 -13.80 -27.82 -3.95
N TYR A 113 -14.06 -28.27 -5.18
CA TYR A 113 -15.11 -29.25 -5.50
C TYR A 113 -14.59 -30.41 -6.36
N THR A 114 -13.47 -31.02 -5.98
CA THR A 114 -13.10 -32.36 -6.47
C THR A 114 -12.56 -33.20 -5.34
#